data_AF-A0A401FHX8-F1
#
_entry.id   AF-A0A401FHX8-F1
#
_cell.length_a   1.000
_cell.length_b   1.000
_cell.length_c   1.000
_cell.angle_alpha   90.00
_cell.angle_beta   90.00
_cell.angle_gamma   90.00
#
_symmetry.space_group_name_H-M   'P 1'
#
loop_
_entity.id
_entity.type
_entity.pdbx_description
1 polymer ?
#
loop_
_entity_poly.entity_id
_entity_poly.type
_entity_poly.pdbx_seq_one_letter_code
_entity_poly.pdbx_strand_id
1 'polypeptide(L)'
;MRFDSITVTQLCKEAGIVRQTFYRHYNNQLEILENHLAGIANDFLTLIDKMPVSVVNLPQTVVQELKNNQTLFEMIYWAHAEEAAITVLASDMMRVTFIDDRQNDFQGFVNEIVARNVFNFSRVMLKYPTIDTKMLVKLYSLMVPNPQDIFQHLFSSEH
;
A
#
# COMPACT_ATOMS: atom_id res chain seq x y z
N MET A 1 2.32 1.31 -24.81
CA MET A 1 1.33 0.20 -24.79
C MET A 1 0.27 0.55 -23.74
N ARG A 2 -1.02 0.24 -23.95
CA ARG A 2 -2.08 0.47 -22.95
C ARG A 2 -2.34 -0.81 -22.18
N PHE A 3 -2.61 -0.74 -20.88
CA PHE A 3 -2.90 -1.92 -20.06
C PHE A 3 -4.05 -2.75 -20.66
N ASP A 4 -5.14 -2.09 -21.03
CA ASP A 4 -6.35 -2.71 -21.59
C ASP A 4 -6.13 -3.45 -22.92
N SER A 5 -4.98 -3.24 -23.57
CA SER A 5 -4.63 -3.98 -24.79
C SER A 5 -4.02 -5.36 -24.52
N ILE A 6 -3.63 -5.65 -23.27
CA ILE A 6 -3.16 -6.98 -22.88
C ILE A 6 -4.37 -7.89 -22.68
N THR A 7 -4.48 -8.93 -23.50
CA THR A 7 -5.53 -9.94 -23.34
C THR A 7 -5.10 -11.05 -22.37
N VAL A 8 -6.07 -11.66 -21.68
CA VAL A 8 -5.82 -12.88 -20.86
C VAL A 8 -5.14 -13.97 -21.70
N THR A 9 -5.50 -14.11 -22.98
CA THR A 9 -4.85 -15.07 -23.88
C THR A 9 -3.35 -14.79 -24.05
N GLN A 10 -2.99 -13.53 -24.30
CA GLN A 10 -1.59 -13.10 -24.43
C GLN A 10 -0.83 -13.38 -23.13
N LEU A 11 -1.39 -12.96 -22.00
CA LEU A 11 -0.80 -13.13 -20.68
C LEU A 11 -0.57 -14.62 -20.35
N CYS A 12 -1.59 -15.46 -20.54
CA CYS A 12 -1.48 -16.90 -20.31
C CYS A 12 -0.43 -17.57 -21.21
N LYS A 13 -0.36 -17.14 -22.49
CA LYS A 13 0.64 -17.65 -23.43
C LYS A 13 2.06 -17.31 -22.99
N GLU A 14 2.30 -16.08 -22.54
CA GLU A 14 3.61 -15.64 -22.05
C GLU A 14 4.00 -16.31 -20.73
N ALA A 15 3.03 -16.51 -19.82
CA ALA A 15 3.25 -17.19 -18.55
C ALA A 15 3.32 -18.73 -18.65
N GLY A 16 3.07 -19.31 -19.82
CA GLY A 16 3.07 -20.76 -20.02
C GLY A 16 1.93 -21.51 -19.32
N ILE A 17 0.80 -20.84 -19.06
CA ILE A 17 -0.38 -21.42 -18.39
C ILE A 17 -1.59 -21.47 -19.33
N VAL A 18 -2.53 -22.39 -19.06
CA VAL A 18 -3.81 -22.43 -19.80
C VAL A 18 -4.79 -21.40 -19.23
N ARG A 19 -5.63 -20.82 -20.10
CA ARG A 19 -6.64 -19.80 -19.72
C ARG A 19 -7.60 -20.28 -18.63
N GLN A 20 -7.92 -21.57 -18.60
CA GLN A 20 -8.78 -22.14 -17.57
C GLN A 20 -8.15 -22.00 -16.18
N THR A 21 -6.82 -22.13 -16.05
CA THR A 21 -6.11 -21.92 -14.79
C THR A 21 -6.22 -20.46 -14.37
N PHE A 22 -6.05 -19.51 -15.29
CA PHE A 22 -6.24 -18.10 -15.00
C PHE A 22 -7.63 -17.82 -14.41
N TYR A 23 -8.70 -18.24 -15.10
CA TYR A 23 -10.08 -17.99 -14.65
C TYR A 23 -10.50 -18.78 -13.41
N ARG A 24 -9.68 -19.72 -12.92
CA ARG A 24 -9.88 -20.33 -11.59
C ARG A 24 -9.40 -19.43 -10.45
N HIS A 25 -8.51 -18.49 -10.73
CA HIS A 25 -7.86 -17.65 -9.72
C HIS A 25 -8.17 -16.16 -9.88
N TYR A 26 -8.47 -15.71 -11.10
CA TYR A 26 -8.68 -14.31 -11.42
C TYR A 26 -9.83 -14.13 -12.42
N ASN A 27 -10.71 -13.18 -12.17
CA ASN A 27 -11.78 -12.81 -13.11
C ASN A 27 -11.26 -11.94 -14.26
N ASN A 28 -10.24 -11.11 -13.99
CA ASN A 28 -9.65 -10.17 -14.95
C ASN A 28 -8.16 -9.90 -14.63
N GLN A 29 -7.45 -9.15 -15.50
CA GLN A 29 -6.01 -8.90 -15.32
C GLN A 29 -5.68 -7.99 -14.12
N LEU A 30 -6.60 -7.11 -13.70
CA LEU A 30 -6.39 -6.18 -12.58
C LEU A 30 -6.29 -6.92 -11.26
N GLU A 31 -7.06 -7.99 -11.08
CA GLU A 31 -7.03 -8.82 -9.86
C GLU A 31 -5.64 -9.44 -9.59
N ILE A 32 -4.79 -9.57 -10.61
CA ILE A 32 -3.40 -9.99 -10.40
C ILE A 32 -2.63 -8.93 -9.61
N LEU A 33 -2.78 -7.66 -9.97
CA LEU A 33 -2.11 -6.54 -9.32
C LEU A 33 -2.66 -6.35 -7.90
N GLU A 34 -3.98 -6.42 -7.74
CA GLU A 34 -4.66 -6.32 -6.45
C GLU A 34 -4.21 -7.43 -5.49
N ASN A 35 -4.23 -8.70 -5.95
CA ASN A 35 -3.80 -9.84 -5.13
C ASN A 35 -2.30 -9.78 -4.80
N HIS A 36 -1.47 -9.31 -5.72
CA HIS A 36 -0.04 -9.13 -5.47
C HIS A 36 0.22 -8.04 -4.42
N LEU A 37 -0.50 -6.92 -4.52
CA LEU A 37 -0.45 -5.85 -3.51
C LEU A 37 -0.93 -6.34 -2.15
N ALA A 38 -2.04 -7.06 -2.08
CA ALA A 38 -2.56 -7.63 -0.83
C ALA A 38 -1.53 -8.55 -0.17
N GLY A 39 -0.82 -9.37 -0.96
CA GLY A 39 0.28 -10.20 -0.46
C GLY A 39 1.39 -9.39 0.20
N ILE A 40 1.90 -8.37 -0.50
CA ILE A 40 2.95 -7.49 0.03
C ILE A 40 2.47 -6.71 1.26
N ALA A 41 1.25 -6.17 1.22
CA ALA A 41 0.66 -5.44 2.33
C ALA A 41 0.53 -6.32 3.56
N ASN A 42 0.03 -7.55 3.40
CA ASN A 42 -0.10 -8.51 4.49
C ASN A 42 1.26 -8.90 5.09
N ASP A 43 2.27 -9.16 4.26
CA ASP A 43 3.62 -9.48 4.73
C ASP A 43 4.24 -8.31 5.49
N PHE A 44 4.08 -7.09 4.96
CA PHE A 44 4.55 -5.85 5.59
C PHE A 44 3.85 -5.61 6.94
N LEU A 45 2.52 -5.67 6.98
CA LEU A 45 1.77 -5.41 8.21
C LEU A 45 2.05 -6.49 9.26
N THR A 46 2.21 -7.75 8.86
CA THR A 46 2.62 -8.85 9.76
C THR A 46 4.03 -8.63 10.32
N LEU A 47 4.95 -8.09 9.52
CA LEU A 47 6.30 -7.73 9.99
C LEU A 47 6.22 -6.63 11.05
N ILE A 48 5.46 -5.56 10.79
CA ILE A 48 5.30 -4.44 11.73
C ILE A 48 4.64 -4.91 13.03
N ASP A 49 3.60 -5.75 12.96
CA ASP A 49 2.85 -6.25 14.13
C ASP A 49 3.72 -7.06 15.10
N LYS A 50 4.75 -7.74 14.58
CA LYS A 50 5.69 -8.54 15.39
C LYS A 50 6.83 -7.71 15.99
N MET A 51 7.01 -6.46 15.56
CA MET A 51 8.11 -5.61 16.02
C MET A 51 7.66 -4.70 17.17
N PRO A 52 8.46 -4.56 18.25
CA PRO A 52 8.17 -3.57 19.29
C PRO A 52 8.10 -2.16 18.71
N VAL A 53 7.08 -1.38 19.08
CA VAL A 53 6.87 0.01 18.61
C VAL A 53 8.13 0.88 18.79
N SER A 54 8.91 0.66 19.85
CA SER A 54 10.16 1.38 20.12
C SER A 54 11.31 1.09 19.14
N VAL A 55 11.19 0.05 18.32
CA VAL A 55 12.21 -0.42 17.37
C VAL A 55 11.81 -0.10 15.92
N VAL A 56 10.51 0.06 15.65
CA VAL A 56 10.00 0.31 14.30
C VAL A 56 10.28 1.74 13.86
N ASN A 57 11.20 1.90 12.91
CA ASN A 57 11.33 3.14 12.15
C ASN A 57 10.36 3.10 10.96
N LEU A 58 9.10 3.42 11.20
CA LEU A 58 8.02 3.30 10.21
C LEU A 58 8.32 4.02 8.89
N PRO A 59 8.84 5.27 8.87
CA PRO A 59 9.23 5.92 7.63
C PRO A 59 10.29 5.16 6.83
N GLN A 60 11.30 4.61 7.50
CA GLN A 60 12.34 3.80 6.86
C GLN A 60 11.75 2.53 6.25
N THR A 61 10.91 1.81 7.00
CA THR A 61 10.34 0.54 6.54
C THR A 61 9.39 0.75 5.37
N VAL A 62 8.50 1.76 5.43
CA VAL A 62 7.58 2.06 4.32
C VAL A 62 8.34 2.46 3.06
N VAL A 63 9.32 3.37 3.15
CA VAL A 63 10.09 3.78 1.96
C VAL A 63 10.85 2.60 1.38
N GLN A 64 11.41 1.72 2.21
CA GLN A 64 12.09 0.54 1.70
C GLN A 64 11.12 -0.40 0.97
N GLU A 65 9.92 -0.60 1.52
CA GLU A 65 8.89 -1.44 0.89
C GLU A 65 8.43 -0.86 -0.46
N LEU A 66 8.23 0.45 -0.53
CA LEU A 66 7.91 1.14 -1.77
C LEU A 66 9.02 1.00 -2.82
N LYS A 67 10.29 1.05 -2.39
CA LYS A 67 11.44 0.87 -3.28
C LYS A 67 11.58 -0.57 -3.77
N ASN A 68 11.35 -1.55 -2.91
CA ASN A 68 11.43 -2.96 -3.26
C ASN A 68 10.35 -3.36 -4.28
N ASN A 69 9.21 -2.66 -4.30
CA ASN A 69 8.06 -2.98 -5.13
C ASN A 69 7.74 -1.89 -6.17
N GLN A 70 8.72 -1.10 -6.62
CA GLN A 70 8.51 0.00 -7.58
C GLN A 70 7.75 -0.43 -8.84
N THR A 71 8.15 -1.56 -9.43
CA THR A 71 7.50 -2.11 -10.63
C THR A 71 6.01 -2.36 -10.41
N LEU A 72 5.60 -2.83 -9.22
CA LEU A 72 4.18 -3.02 -8.91
C LEU A 72 3.42 -1.70 -8.93
N PHE A 73 3.94 -0.67 -8.27
CA PHE A 73 3.31 0.64 -8.26
C PHE A 73 3.25 1.25 -9.66
N GLU A 74 4.33 1.12 -10.45
CA GLU A 74 4.33 1.51 -11.87
C GLU A 74 3.24 0.79 -12.66
N MET A 75 3.07 -0.53 -12.46
CA MET A 75 2.01 -1.31 -13.10
C MET A 75 0.62 -0.87 -12.66
N ILE A 76 0.40 -0.60 -11.37
CA ILE A 76 -0.89 -0.10 -10.85
C ILE A 76 -1.25 1.24 -11.49
N TYR A 77 -0.31 2.18 -11.59
CA TYR A 77 -0.55 3.47 -12.26
C TYR A 77 -0.76 3.32 -13.76
N TRP A 78 -0.02 2.43 -14.39
CA TRP A 78 -0.17 2.13 -15.81
C TRP A 78 -1.53 1.49 -16.13
N ALA A 79 -2.07 0.71 -15.18
CA ALA A 79 -3.37 0.05 -15.27
C ALA A 79 -4.55 0.91 -14.83
N HIS A 80 -4.31 2.12 -14.30
CA HIS A 80 -5.33 2.96 -13.68
C HIS A 80 -6.11 2.24 -12.55
N ALA A 81 -5.40 1.41 -11.77
CA ALA A 81 -5.96 0.53 -10.74
C ALA A 81 -5.82 1.11 -9.32
N GLU A 82 -5.52 2.41 -9.18
CA GLU A 82 -5.14 3.01 -7.90
C GLU A 82 -6.25 2.93 -6.86
N GLU A 83 -7.49 3.24 -7.22
CA GLU A 83 -8.60 3.24 -6.27
C GLU A 83 -8.92 1.84 -5.74
N ALA A 84 -8.86 0.83 -6.60
CA ALA A 84 -9.01 -0.57 -6.18
C ALA A 84 -7.85 -0.98 -5.25
N ALA A 85 -6.62 -0.63 -5.62
CA ALA A 85 -5.43 -0.91 -4.84
C ALA A 85 -5.41 -0.20 -3.47
N ILE A 86 -5.87 1.04 -3.40
CA ILE A 86 -6.06 1.80 -2.14
C ILE A 86 -7.08 1.08 -1.25
N THR A 87 -8.21 0.65 -1.83
CA THR A 87 -9.26 -0.06 -1.09
C THR A 87 -8.75 -1.37 -0.49
N VAL A 88 -7.95 -2.14 -1.25
CA VAL A 88 -7.29 -3.37 -0.77
C VAL A 88 -6.37 -3.05 0.41
N LEU A 89 -5.49 -2.06 0.27
CA LEU A 89 -4.53 -1.69 1.30
C LEU A 89 -5.22 -1.21 2.60
N ALA A 90 -6.23 -0.34 2.48
CA ALA A 90 -6.99 0.16 3.61
C ALA A 90 -7.75 -0.98 4.33
N SER A 91 -8.27 -1.95 3.58
CA SER A 91 -8.95 -3.13 4.13
C SER A 91 -7.99 -4.06 4.87
N ASP A 92 -6.78 -4.26 4.36
CA ASP A 92 -5.77 -5.07 5.05
C ASP A 92 -5.25 -4.38 6.31
N MET A 93 -5.13 -3.05 6.33
CA MET A 93 -4.81 -2.29 7.55
C MET A 93 -5.85 -2.47 8.66
N MET A 94 -7.14 -2.71 8.34
CA MET A 94 -8.17 -3.00 9.34
C MET A 94 -7.96 -4.34 10.06
N ARG A 95 -7.23 -5.27 9.45
CA ARG A 95 -7.04 -6.64 9.98
C ARG A 95 -5.92 -6.75 10.99
N VAL A 96 -5.09 -5.71 11.13
CA VAL A 96 -3.89 -5.74 11.97
C VAL A 96 -4.10 -4.90 13.22
N THR A 97 -3.83 -5.50 14.37
CA THR A 97 -4.03 -5.00 15.74
C THR A 97 -3.21 -3.79 16.12
N PHE A 98 -2.32 -3.31 15.25
CA PHE A 98 -1.36 -2.24 15.55
C PHE A 98 -2.00 -0.86 15.77
N ILE A 99 -3.26 -0.67 15.38
CA ILE A 99 -3.99 0.57 15.58
C ILE A 99 -5.06 0.35 16.66
N ASP A 100 -4.59 0.29 17.90
CA ASP A 100 -5.28 0.54 19.17
C ASP A 100 -6.67 -0.10 19.39
N ASP A 101 -6.87 -0.71 20.55
CA ASP A 101 -8.07 -1.45 21.01
C ASP A 101 -9.33 -0.57 21.19
N ARG A 102 -9.32 0.63 20.60
CA ARG A 102 -10.46 1.52 20.50
C ARG A 102 -11.02 1.36 19.10
N GLN A 103 -12.03 0.50 18.96
CA GLN A 103 -13.00 0.54 17.87
C GLN A 103 -13.60 1.95 17.78
N ASN A 104 -12.86 2.87 17.18
CA ASN A 104 -13.31 4.22 16.94
C ASN A 104 -14.00 4.19 15.58
N ASP A 105 -15.19 4.77 15.49
CA ASP A 105 -16.03 4.81 14.29
C ASP A 105 -15.30 5.39 13.05
N PHE A 106 -14.13 6.02 13.26
CA PHE A 106 -13.30 6.63 12.23
C PHE A 106 -12.11 5.78 11.76
N GLN A 107 -11.88 4.57 12.28
CA GLN A 107 -10.68 3.78 11.92
C GLN A 107 -10.57 3.50 10.41
N GLY A 108 -11.70 3.19 9.77
CA GLY A 108 -11.74 2.99 8.31
C GLY A 108 -11.35 4.26 7.54
N PHE A 109 -11.76 5.44 8.01
CA PHE A 109 -11.36 6.72 7.43
C PHE A 109 -9.86 6.97 7.59
N VAL A 110 -9.30 6.70 8.76
CA VAL A 110 -7.85 6.84 9.02
C VAL A 110 -7.05 5.92 8.11
N ASN A 111 -7.44 4.64 8.00
CA ASN A 111 -6.76 3.67 7.13
C ASN A 111 -6.79 4.09 5.66
N GLU A 112 -7.92 4.58 5.19
CA GLU A 112 -8.08 5.10 3.83
C GLU A 112 -7.14 6.29 3.57
N ILE A 113 -7.05 7.25 4.49
CA ILE A 113 -6.12 8.40 4.37
C ILE A 113 -4.67 7.92 4.36
N VAL A 114 -4.29 6.97 5.22
CA VAL A 114 -2.93 6.41 5.24
C VAL A 114 -2.62 5.70 3.92
N ALA A 115 -3.50 4.84 3.43
CA ALA A 115 -3.34 4.15 2.16
C ALA A 115 -3.18 5.15 0.99
N ARG A 116 -4.04 6.18 0.93
CA ARG A 116 -3.92 7.25 -0.07
C ARG A 116 -2.62 8.01 0.02
N ASN A 117 -2.12 8.30 1.22
CA ASN A 117 -0.84 8.98 1.41
C ASN A 117 0.34 8.12 0.92
N VAL A 118 0.32 6.81 1.20
CA VAL A 118 1.32 5.87 0.67
C VAL A 118 1.32 5.89 -0.87
N PHE A 119 0.15 5.81 -1.50
CA PHE A 119 0.02 5.87 -2.96
C PHE A 119 0.42 7.23 -3.56
N ASN A 120 0.09 8.33 -2.90
CA ASN A 120 0.50 9.66 -3.35
C ASN A 120 2.02 9.83 -3.25
N PHE A 121 2.61 9.36 -2.16
CA PHE A 121 4.06 9.41 -1.98
C PHE A 121 4.79 8.55 -3.00
N SER A 122 4.36 7.29 -3.22
CA SER A 122 5.02 6.40 -4.18
C SER A 122 4.92 6.94 -5.61
N ARG A 123 3.80 7.54 -6.00
CA ARG A 123 3.67 8.25 -7.29
C ARG A 123 4.69 9.36 -7.45
N VAL A 124 4.86 10.19 -6.43
CA VAL A 124 5.81 11.31 -6.48
C VAL A 124 7.25 10.77 -6.46
N MET A 125 7.55 9.78 -5.62
CA MET A 125 8.84 9.09 -5.57
C MET A 125 9.28 8.59 -6.96
N LEU A 126 8.39 7.91 -7.69
CA LEU A 126 8.69 7.40 -9.03
C LEU A 126 8.95 8.49 -10.07
N LYS A 127 8.37 9.69 -9.89
CA LYS A 127 8.64 10.86 -10.76
C LYS A 127 10.02 11.47 -10.53
N TYR A 128 10.64 11.23 -9.38
CA TYR A 128 11.93 11.80 -9.00
C TYR A 128 12.94 10.69 -8.63
N PRO A 129 13.35 9.83 -9.59
CA PRO A 129 14.16 8.65 -9.32
C PRO A 129 15.58 8.94 -8.81
N THR A 130 16.05 10.19 -8.93
CA THR A 130 17.38 10.62 -8.50
C THR A 130 17.46 10.95 -7.00
N ILE A 131 16.33 11.05 -6.31
CA ILE A 131 16.32 11.31 -4.85
C ILE A 131 16.79 10.05 -4.13
N ASP A 132 17.81 10.18 -3.30
CA ASP A 132 18.33 9.05 -2.54
C ASP A 132 17.35 8.57 -1.45
N THR A 133 17.53 7.33 -1.00
CA THR A 133 16.66 6.70 0.01
C THR A 133 16.59 7.52 1.30
N LYS A 134 17.72 8.09 1.75
CA LYS A 134 17.77 8.81 3.03
C LYS A 134 16.92 10.08 2.96
N MET A 135 16.95 10.77 1.84
CA MET A 135 16.10 11.93 1.58
C MET A 135 14.63 11.50 1.42
N LEU A 136 14.33 10.40 0.74
CA LEU A 136 12.95 9.88 0.65
C LEU A 136 12.37 9.55 2.02
N VAL A 137 13.15 8.91 2.90
CA VAL A 137 12.75 8.62 4.30
C VAL A 137 12.48 9.91 5.06
N LYS A 138 13.36 10.91 4.92
CA LYS A 138 13.14 12.23 5.51
C LYS A 138 11.84 12.86 5.01
N LEU A 139 11.61 12.87 3.69
CA LEU A 139 10.39 13.44 3.10
C LEU A 139 9.12 12.70 3.56
N TYR A 140 9.15 11.37 3.60
CA TYR A 140 8.02 10.57 4.07
C TYR A 140 7.74 10.84 5.56
N SER A 141 8.79 10.98 6.39
CA SER A 141 8.62 11.28 7.82
C SER A 141 7.94 12.63 8.08
N LEU A 142 8.02 13.59 7.16
CA LEU A 142 7.28 14.87 7.26
C LEU A 142 5.79 14.70 6.95
N MET A 143 5.39 13.62 6.27
CA MET A 143 3.99 13.32 5.93
C MET A 143 3.32 12.35 6.90
N VAL A 144 4.09 11.62 7.69
CA VAL A 144 3.56 10.77 8.76
C VAL A 144 3.41 11.65 9.99
N PRO A 145 2.19 12.10 10.32
CA PRO A 145 1.99 12.81 11.57
C PRO A 145 2.46 11.93 12.73
N ASN A 146 3.18 12.51 13.68
CA ASN A 146 3.53 11.81 14.91
C ASN A 146 2.22 11.35 15.56
N PRO A 147 2.01 10.04 15.78
CA PRO A 147 0.76 9.55 16.35
C PRO A 147 0.35 10.30 17.63
N GLN A 148 1.34 10.70 18.44
CA GLN A 148 1.10 11.49 19.66
C GLN A 148 0.48 12.86 19.37
N ASP A 149 0.86 13.52 18.28
CA ASP A 149 0.38 14.85 17.91
C ASP A 149 -1.05 14.80 17.31
N ILE A 150 -1.43 13.70 16.68
CA ILE A 150 -2.80 13.50 16.14
C ILE A 150 -3.79 13.25 17.27
N PHE A 151 -3.44 12.35 18.19
CA PHE A 151 -4.36 11.90 19.22
C PHE A 151 -4.45 12.88 20.39
N GLN A 152 -3.42 13.69 20.67
CA GLN A 152 -3.53 14.74 21.69
C GLN A 152 -4.68 15.70 21.38
N HIS A 153 -4.85 16.13 20.13
CA HIS A 153 -5.88 17.12 19.79
C HIS A 153 -7.31 16.57 19.73
N LEU A 154 -7.50 15.27 19.53
CA LEU A 154 -8.82 14.63 19.52
C LEU A 154 -9.38 14.39 20.92
N PHE A 155 -8.52 14.26 21.94
CA PHE A 155 -8.92 14.08 23.34
C PHE A 155 -8.81 15.36 24.19
N SER A 156 -8.31 16.47 23.60
CA SER A 156 -8.19 17.77 24.29
C SER A 156 -9.46 18.63 24.23
N SER A 157 -10.46 18.24 23.45
CA SER A 157 -11.68 19.04 23.20
C SER A 157 -12.88 18.68 24.09
N GLU A 158 -12.69 17.88 25.15
CA GLU A 158 -13.76 17.50 26.09
C GLU A 158 -13.66 18.17 27.48
N HIS A 159 -13.08 19.37 27.59
CA HIS A 159 -13.08 20.15 28.83
C HIS A 159 -13.64 21.56 28.64
#